data_AF-A0A4Q3USS5-F1
#
_entry.id   AF-A0A4Q3USS5-F1
#
_cell.length_a   1.000
_cell.length_b   1.000
_cell.length_c   1.000
_cell.angle_alpha   90.00
_cell.angle_beta   90.00
_cell.angle_gamma   90.00
#
_symmetry.space_group_name_H-M   'P 1'
#
loop_
_entity.id
_entity.type
_entity.pdbx_description
1 polymer ?
#
loop_
_entity_poly.entity_id
_entity_poly.type
_entity_poly.pdbx_seq_one_letter_code
_entity_poly.pdbx_strand_id
1 'polypeptide(L)'
;MEELRRELTAALRGGQACDTIEQILSEVPAGKRYERAQGMERSPWQVLDHMRFTLEDLIVYYTNSNGQYRSPDWPDDYWPATVGSGEEWEKSLAGFNEAQGKMEELISTGDLVRPFA
;
A
#
# COMPACT_ATOMS: atom_id res chain seq x y z
N MET A 1 10.68 22.32 -3.51
CA MET A 1 10.62 21.05 -2.75
C MET A 1 9.33 20.91 -1.96
N GLU A 2 8.88 21.94 -1.25
CA GLU A 2 7.61 21.89 -0.48
C GLU A 2 6.39 21.51 -1.34
N GLU A 3 6.27 22.11 -2.52
CA GLU A 3 5.21 21.76 -3.47
C GLU A 3 5.26 20.29 -3.88
N LEU A 4 6.45 19.76 -4.21
CA LEU A 4 6.61 18.34 -4.55
C LEU A 4 6.22 17.43 -3.38
N ARG A 5 6.61 17.76 -2.14
CA ARG A 5 6.20 17.00 -0.95
C ARG A 5 4.68 16.97 -0.80
N ARG A 6 4.02 18.13 -0.97
CA ARG A 6 2.56 18.23 -0.94
C ARG A 6 1.90 17.35 -2.00
N GLU A 7 2.37 17.41 -3.24
CA GLU A 7 1.80 16.61 -4.33
C GLU A 7 2.02 15.10 -4.13
N LEU A 8 3.19 14.68 -3.64
CA LEU A 8 3.46 13.27 -3.34
C LEU A 8 2.59 12.74 -2.19
N THR A 9 2.44 13.51 -1.11
CA THR A 9 1.54 13.15 0.00
C THR A 9 0.08 13.09 -0.46
N ALA A 10 -0.35 14.03 -1.30
CA ALA A 10 -1.69 14.03 -1.88
C ALA A 10 -1.93 12.79 -2.76
N ALA A 11 -0.96 12.44 -3.62
CA ALA A 11 -1.03 11.24 -4.45
C ALA A 11 -1.09 9.95 -3.62
N LEU A 12 -0.31 9.87 -2.54
CA LEU A 12 -0.28 8.71 -1.64
C LEU A 12 -1.60 8.51 -0.89
N ARG A 13 -2.29 9.60 -0.51
CA ARG A 13 -3.59 9.54 0.20
C ARG A 13 -4.78 9.32 -0.73
N GLY A 14 -4.66 9.71 -1.99
CA GLY A 14 -5.79 9.82 -2.91
C GLY A 14 -6.62 11.08 -2.62
N GLY A 15 -7.95 11.02 -2.80
CA GLY A 15 -8.82 12.15 -2.44
C GLY A 15 -8.86 13.32 -3.44
N GLN A 16 -8.17 13.21 -4.58
CA GLN A 16 -8.17 14.24 -5.63
C GLN A 16 -9.43 14.14 -6.50
N ALA A 17 -9.41 13.33 -7.56
CA ALA A 17 -10.56 13.10 -8.44
C ALA A 17 -11.48 11.95 -7.96
N CYS A 18 -11.11 11.28 -6.87
CA CYS A 18 -11.81 10.15 -6.27
C CYS A 18 -11.80 10.31 -4.74
N ASP A 19 -12.57 9.50 -4.02
CA ASP A 19 -12.52 9.42 -2.57
C ASP A 19 -11.11 9.02 -2.08
N THR A 20 -10.79 9.32 -0.82
CA THR A 20 -9.53 8.87 -0.24
C THR A 20 -9.50 7.35 -0.13
N ILE A 21 -8.30 6.77 -0.11
CA ILE A 21 -8.15 5.32 0.10
C ILE A 21 -8.82 4.90 1.42
N GLU A 22 -8.66 5.70 2.47
CA GLU A 22 -9.30 5.48 3.77
C GLU A 22 -10.83 5.41 3.66
N GLN A 23 -11.45 6.36 2.95
CA GLN A 23 -12.90 6.40 2.73
C GLN A 23 -13.36 5.14 1.98
N ILE A 24 -12.71 4.80 0.87
CA ILE A 24 -13.04 3.62 0.06
C ILE A 24 -12.95 2.34 0.89
N LEU A 25 -11.88 2.15 1.67
CA LEU A 25 -11.70 0.95 2.49
C LEU A 25 -12.71 0.87 3.64
N SER A 26 -13.14 2.01 4.18
CA SER A 26 -14.14 2.06 5.26
C SER A 26 -15.54 1.61 4.79
N GLU A 27 -15.83 1.75 3.50
CA GLU A 27 -17.13 1.39 2.90
C GLU A 27 -17.24 -0.07 2.47
N VAL A 28 -16.14 -0.84 2.45
CA VAL A 28 -16.17 -2.24 2.04
C VAL A 28 -16.92 -3.10 3.08
N PRO A 29 -18.10 -3.67 2.75
CA PRO A 29 -18.88 -4.44 3.71
C PRO A 29 -18.13 -5.69 4.16
N ALA A 30 -18.20 -6.03 5.45
CA ALA A 30 -17.50 -7.20 6.01
C ALA A 30 -17.77 -8.50 5.23
N GLY A 31 -19.02 -8.74 4.82
CA GLY A 31 -19.40 -9.91 4.03
C GLY A 31 -18.87 -9.92 2.58
N LYS A 32 -18.30 -8.82 2.08
CA LYS A 32 -17.81 -8.68 0.70
C LYS A 32 -16.29 -8.62 0.59
N ARG A 33 -15.57 -8.45 1.70
CA ARG A 33 -14.10 -8.29 1.71
C ARG A 33 -13.36 -9.42 1.02
N TYR A 34 -13.86 -10.65 1.13
CA TYR A 34 -13.21 -11.85 0.60
C TYR A 34 -13.91 -12.41 -0.67
N GLU A 35 -15.01 -11.81 -1.11
CA GLU A 35 -15.75 -12.23 -2.29
C GLU A 35 -15.19 -11.58 -3.55
N ARG A 36 -15.06 -12.36 -4.63
CA ARG A 36 -14.74 -11.80 -5.96
C ARG A 36 -16.02 -11.35 -6.63
N ALA A 37 -16.08 -10.08 -7.03
CA ALA A 37 -17.15 -9.59 -7.87
C ALA A 37 -17.11 -10.26 -9.24
N GLN A 38 -18.25 -10.32 -9.93
CA GLN A 38 -18.33 -10.91 -11.26
C GLN A 38 -17.35 -10.23 -12.22
N GLY A 39 -16.49 -11.03 -12.86
CA GLY A 39 -15.47 -10.53 -13.80
C GLY A 39 -14.20 -10.01 -13.14
N MET A 40 -14.09 -10.02 -11.81
CA MET A 40 -12.86 -9.63 -11.11
C MET A 40 -12.01 -10.86 -10.75
N GLU A 41 -10.70 -10.74 -10.98
CA GLU A 41 -9.74 -11.82 -10.67
C GLU A 41 -9.40 -11.92 -9.17
N ARG A 42 -9.58 -10.82 -8.43
CA ARG A 42 -9.14 -10.65 -7.04
C ARG A 42 -10.28 -10.11 -6.18
N SER A 43 -10.31 -10.49 -4.90
CA SER A 43 -11.25 -9.92 -3.92
C SER A 43 -10.74 -8.58 -3.38
N PRO A 44 -11.59 -7.74 -2.75
CA PRO A 44 -11.15 -6.50 -2.11
C PRO A 44 -9.98 -6.70 -1.14
N TRP A 45 -10.00 -7.78 -0.34
CA TRP A 45 -8.89 -8.11 0.56
C TRP A 45 -7.59 -8.40 -0.21
N GLN A 46 -7.64 -9.17 -1.31
CA GLN A 46 -6.43 -9.47 -2.08
C GLN A 46 -5.81 -8.20 -2.68
N VAL A 47 -6.65 -7.22 -3.06
CA VAL A 47 -6.19 -5.91 -3.55
C VAL A 47 -5.58 -5.10 -2.42
N LEU A 48 -6.22 -5.04 -1.24
CA LEU A 48 -5.68 -4.35 -0.07
C LEU A 48 -4.34 -4.94 0.37
N ASP A 49 -4.22 -6.26 0.42
CA ASP A 49 -2.98 -6.92 0.82
C ASP A 49 -1.86 -6.73 -0.20
N HIS A 50 -2.18 -6.73 -1.50
CA HIS A 50 -1.26 -6.35 -2.56
C HIS A 50 -0.75 -4.91 -2.39
N MET A 51 -1.65 -3.95 -2.13
CA MET A 51 -1.28 -2.56 -1.88
C MET A 51 -0.38 -2.42 -0.65
N ARG A 52 -0.72 -3.12 0.45
CA ARG A 52 0.10 -3.17 1.66
C ARG A 52 1.51 -3.68 1.37
N PHE A 53 1.62 -4.87 0.79
CA PHE A 53 2.91 -5.51 0.54
C PHE A 53 3.78 -4.68 -0.42
N THR A 54 3.19 -4.16 -1.50
CA THR A 54 3.91 -3.33 -2.47
C THR A 54 4.45 -2.06 -1.84
N LEU A 55 3.67 -1.41 -0.96
CA LEU A 55 4.12 -0.20 -0.27
C LEU A 55 5.21 -0.51 0.76
N GLU A 56 5.10 -1.60 1.51
CA GLU A 56 6.14 -2.09 2.42
C GLU A 56 7.45 -2.37 1.68
N ASP A 57 7.40 -3.08 0.55
CA ASP A 57 8.56 -3.38 -0.29
C ASP A 57 9.24 -2.11 -0.83
N LEU A 58 8.46 -1.12 -1.29
CA LEU A 58 8.99 0.18 -1.69
C LEU A 58 9.71 0.91 -0.54
N ILE A 59 9.18 0.86 0.68
CA ILE A 59 9.84 1.46 1.85
C ILE A 59 11.18 0.78 2.10
N VAL A 60 11.24 -0.56 2.02
CA VAL A 60 12.51 -1.29 2.16
C VAL A 60 13.48 -0.88 1.05
N TYR A 61 13.03 -0.81 -0.20
CA TYR A 61 13.86 -0.38 -1.32
C TYR A 61 14.48 1.00 -1.08
N TYR A 62 13.69 2.00 -0.69
CA TYR A 62 14.17 3.38 -0.53
C TYR A 62 15.06 3.58 0.69
N THR A 63 14.90 2.77 1.74
CA THR A 63 15.64 2.89 3.00
C THR A 63 16.83 1.93 3.10
N ASN A 64 16.99 1.03 2.13
CA ASN A 64 18.10 0.08 2.08
C ASN A 64 19.44 0.77 1.75
N SER A 65 20.25 1.05 2.77
CA SER A 65 21.56 1.70 2.64
C SER A 65 22.73 0.74 2.39
N ASN A 66 22.56 -0.55 2.65
CA ASN A 66 23.64 -1.55 2.59
C ASN A 66 23.74 -2.26 1.22
N GLY A 67 22.89 -1.90 0.25
CA GLY A 67 22.86 -2.51 -1.08
C GLY A 67 22.40 -3.98 -1.13
N GLN A 68 21.79 -4.50 -0.06
CA GLN A 68 21.37 -5.91 0.01
C GLN A 68 19.94 -6.15 -0.48
N TYR A 69 19.14 -5.11 -0.69
CA TYR A 69 17.78 -5.24 -1.20
C TYR A 69 17.74 -6.05 -2.51
N ARG A 70 16.81 -6.99 -2.54
CA ARG A 70 16.44 -7.75 -3.74
C ARG A 70 14.93 -7.68 -3.86
N SER A 71 14.47 -7.27 -5.03
CA SER A 71 13.04 -7.20 -5.31
C SER A 71 12.44 -8.62 -5.30
N PRO A 72 11.26 -8.80 -4.67
CA PRO A 72 10.46 -10.01 -4.81
C PRO A 72 10.11 -10.34 -6.27
N ASP A 73 9.74 -11.59 -6.55
CA ASP A 73 9.44 -12.02 -7.91
C ASP A 73 8.08 -11.47 -8.38
N TRP A 74 8.11 -10.61 -9.40
CA TRP A 74 6.90 -10.02 -9.97
C TRP A 74 6.26 -10.90 -11.06
N PRO A 75 4.92 -11.07 -11.09
CA PRO A 75 3.94 -10.54 -10.14
C PRO A 75 3.67 -11.46 -8.95
N ASP A 76 4.19 -12.69 -8.96
CA ASP A 76 3.70 -13.79 -8.13
C ASP A 76 3.82 -13.52 -6.62
N ASP A 77 4.92 -12.94 -6.16
CA ASP A 77 5.17 -12.66 -4.73
C ASP A 77 4.36 -11.47 -4.20
N TYR A 78 3.81 -10.63 -5.07
CA TYR A 78 3.10 -9.41 -4.68
C TYR A 78 1.61 -9.63 -4.44
N TRP A 79 1.11 -10.84 -4.62
CA TRP A 79 -0.29 -11.19 -4.38
C TRP A 79 -0.40 -12.27 -3.31
N PRO A 80 -1.38 -12.18 -2.39
CA PRO A 80 -1.64 -13.28 -1.48
C PRO A 80 -2.05 -14.53 -2.27
N ALA A 81 -1.35 -15.64 -1.98
CA ALA A 81 -1.61 -16.94 -2.60
C ALA A 81 -2.93 -17.60 -2.11
N THR A 82 -3.45 -17.14 -0.98
CA THR A 82 -4.63 -17.71 -0.33
C THR A 82 -5.91 -16.92 -0.62
N VAL A 83 -7.04 -17.54 -0.30
CA VAL A 83 -8.32 -16.85 -0.17
C VAL A 83 -8.40 -16.34 1.27
N GLY A 84 -8.65 -15.05 1.45
CA GLY A 84 -8.61 -14.46 2.79
C GLY A 84 -9.81 -14.84 3.67
N SER A 85 -9.66 -14.73 4.98
CA SER A 85 -10.67 -15.01 6.00
C SER A 85 -10.35 -14.38 7.36
N GLY A 86 -11.32 -14.40 8.28
CA GLY A 86 -11.10 -13.97 9.67
C GLY A 86 -10.62 -12.53 9.77
N GLU A 87 -9.52 -12.33 10.51
CA GLU A 87 -8.92 -11.03 10.83
C GLU A 87 -7.90 -10.54 9.77
N GLU A 88 -7.79 -11.21 8.62
CA GLU A 88 -6.78 -10.85 7.62
C GLU A 88 -7.04 -9.47 7.00
N TRP A 89 -8.31 -9.07 6.88
CA TRP A 89 -8.67 -7.70 6.49
C TRP A 89 -8.11 -6.67 7.46
N GLU A 90 -8.37 -6.84 8.76
CA GLU A 90 -7.93 -5.91 9.81
C GLU A 90 -6.41 -5.83 9.85
N LYS A 91 -5.71 -6.97 9.71
CA LYS A 91 -4.24 -7.01 9.62
C LYS A 91 -3.73 -6.27 8.39
N SER A 92 -4.36 -6.50 7.23
CA SER A 92 -3.95 -5.87 5.97
C SER A 92 -4.18 -4.35 6.02
N LEU A 93 -5.31 -3.92 6.57
CA LEU A 93 -5.65 -2.52 6.75
C LEU A 93 -4.69 -1.82 7.72
N ALA A 94 -4.41 -2.43 8.87
CA ALA A 94 -3.48 -1.89 9.85
C ALA A 94 -2.07 -1.76 9.26
N GLY A 95 -1.57 -2.80 8.58
CA GLY A 95 -0.26 -2.77 7.94
C GLY A 95 -0.19 -1.75 6.80
N PHE A 96 -1.25 -1.62 6.00
CA PHE A 96 -1.32 -0.61 4.94
C PHE A 96 -1.24 0.80 5.53
N ASN A 97 -2.02 1.10 6.58
CA ASN A 97 -2.02 2.40 7.23
C ASN A 97 -0.66 2.73 7.87
N GLU A 98 0.00 1.74 8.48
CA GLU A 98 1.34 1.90 9.04
C GLU A 98 2.37 2.20 7.93
N ALA A 99 2.34 1.44 6.83
CA ALA A 99 3.22 1.66 5.68
C ALA A 99 2.97 3.03 5.03
N GLN A 100 1.71 3.43 4.88
CA GLN A 100 1.35 4.76 4.37
C GLN A 100 1.92 5.87 5.27
N GLY A 101 1.75 5.78 6.58
CA GLY A 101 2.33 6.73 7.53
C GLY A 101 3.86 6.81 7.45
N LYS A 102 4.55 5.67 7.33
CA LYS A 102 6.01 5.64 7.13
C LYS A 102 6.43 6.29 5.82
N MET A 103 5.71 6.05 4.73
CA MET A 103 5.99 6.69 3.45
C MET A 103 5.76 8.20 3.51
N GLU A 104 4.71 8.67 4.20
CA GLU A 104 4.49 10.10 4.44
C GLU A 104 5.65 10.73 5.24
N GLU A 105 6.16 10.04 6.26
CA GLU A 105 7.32 10.49 7.03
C GLU A 105 8.57 10.60 6.15
N LEU A 106 8.83 9.60 5.31
CA LEU A 106 9.94 9.62 4.34
C LEU A 106 9.78 10.75 3.32
N ILE A 107 8.56 10.97 2.80
CA ILE A 107 8.25 12.09 1.90
C ILE A 107 8.42 13.43 2.62
N SER A 108 8.20 13.53 3.93
CA SER A 108 8.35 14.77 4.68
C SER A 108 9.82 15.09 4.96
N THR A 109 10.61 14.08 5.33
CA THR A 109 11.96 14.27 5.90
C THR A 109 13.10 13.95 4.93
N GLY A 110 12.89 13.06 3.96
CA GLY A 110 13.93 12.54 3.08
C GLY A 110 14.31 13.48 1.92
N ASP A 111 15.46 13.19 1.29
CA ASP A 111 15.86 13.77 0.01
C ASP A 111 15.06 13.11 -1.12
N LEU A 112 14.16 13.85 -1.76
CA LEU A 112 13.26 13.29 -2.78
C LEU A 112 13.93 13.00 -4.14
N VAL A 113 15.20 13.38 -4.33
CA VAL A 113 15.93 13.18 -5.59
C VAL A 113 17.11 12.21 -5.43
N ARG A 114 17.22 11.57 -4.27
CA ARG A 114 18.20 10.52 -3.94
C ARG A 114 17.52 9.43 -3.12
N PRO A 115 18.10 8.22 -3.01
CA PRO A 115 17.62 7.25 -2.04
C PRO A 115 17.60 7.87 -0.62
N PHE A 116 16.67 7.42 0.25
CA PHE A 116 16.55 7.93 1.63
C PHE A 116 17.64 7.41 2.58
N ALA A 117 18.76 6.92 2.01
CA ALA A 117 19.91 6.30 2.65
C ALA A 117 21.10 7.26 2.74
#